data_AF-A0A954NXU1-F1
#
_entry.id   AF-A0A954NXU1-F1
#
_cell.length_a   1.000
_cell.length_b   1.000
_cell.length_c   1.000
_cell.angle_alpha   90.00
_cell.angle_beta   90.00
_cell.angle_gamma   90.00
#
_symmetry.space_group_name_H-M   'P 1'
#
loop_
_entity.id
_entity.type
_entity.pdbx_description
1 polymer ?
#
loop_
_entity_poly.entity_id
_entity_poly.type
_entity_poly.pdbx_seq_one_letter_code
_entity_poly.pdbx_strand_id
1 'polypeptide(L)'
;MPERARLSSAIFLIVLAYQGVVRTDAVAQGPPAPGAPAPQAAAPDAGVPEGVSPPSVTGTSSDVPRLPNTYPPDPLPFQRGNPTTPGAIWYVSLWKMLLVIGAFLGWVSLAKWVSNDARGLKVRPSFWNTLVYLCGLVALLLFLTLPSFGAGFFMAIIGLAAPGGAYINERNQAVPESGKVLTPRHIKRVTQRYLARFGIRFGGGEGDEDVIGPNITFIGKTRTGKVDSST
;
A
#
# COMPACT_ATOMS: atom_id res chain seq x y z
N MET A 1 29.87 9.25 -23.25
CA MET A 1 28.50 9.61 -23.69
C MET A 1 27.41 8.50 -23.60
N PRO A 2 27.59 7.29 -23.02
CA PRO A 2 26.51 6.28 -22.98
C PRO A 2 25.54 6.35 -21.77
N GLU A 3 25.86 7.07 -20.69
CA GLU A 3 25.02 7.06 -19.47
C GLU A 3 23.70 7.85 -19.60
N ARG A 4 23.69 8.92 -20.40
CA ARG A 4 22.47 9.74 -20.56
C ARG A 4 21.37 9.00 -21.31
N ALA A 5 21.71 8.08 -22.20
CA ALA A 5 20.75 7.25 -22.94
C ALA A 5 20.04 6.22 -22.05
N ARG A 6 20.72 5.70 -21.01
CA ARG A 6 20.14 4.72 -20.08
C ARG A 6 19.11 5.35 -19.13
N LEU A 7 19.35 6.59 -18.72
CA LEU A 7 18.42 7.37 -17.88
C LEU A 7 17.13 7.74 -18.61
N SER A 8 17.22 8.17 -19.87
CA SER A 8 16.03 8.48 -20.68
C SER A 8 15.16 7.26 -20.98
N SER A 9 15.78 6.08 -21.19
CA SER A 9 15.05 4.84 -21.46
C SER A 9 14.31 4.30 -20.22
N ALA A 10 14.88 4.47 -19.03
CA ALA A 10 14.23 4.08 -17.78
C ALA A 10 13.01 4.98 -17.45
N ILE A 11 13.13 6.29 -17.69
CA ILE A 11 12.02 7.24 -17.51
C ILE A 11 10.88 6.93 -18.49
N PHE A 12 11.20 6.60 -19.75
CA PHE A 12 10.19 6.27 -20.76
C PHE A 12 9.42 4.97 -20.42
N LEU A 13 10.10 3.95 -19.88
CA LEU A 13 9.46 2.72 -19.43
C LEU A 13 8.56 2.93 -18.20
N ILE A 14 8.95 3.82 -17.28
CA ILE A 14 8.12 4.19 -16.12
C ILE A 14 6.85 4.94 -16.57
N VAL A 15 6.97 5.85 -17.55
CA VAL A 15 5.82 6.58 -18.13
C VAL A 15 4.88 5.62 -18.89
N LEU A 16 5.41 4.65 -19.65
CA LEU A 16 4.59 3.64 -20.33
C LEU A 16 3.88 2.68 -19.37
N ALA A 17 4.55 2.23 -18.31
CA ALA A 17 3.94 1.42 -17.26
C ALA A 17 2.82 2.21 -16.53
N TYR A 18 3.03 3.52 -16.34
CA TYR A 18 2.07 4.41 -15.72
C TYR A 18 0.81 4.61 -16.59
N GLN A 19 0.94 4.75 -17.92
CA GLN A 19 -0.21 4.83 -18.84
C GLN A 19 -1.01 3.52 -18.92
N GLY A 20 -0.35 2.36 -18.73
CA GLY A 20 -1.02 1.06 -18.71
C GLY A 20 -1.94 0.85 -17.50
N VAL A 21 -1.51 1.29 -16.31
CA VAL A 21 -2.28 1.14 -15.06
C VAL A 21 -3.49 2.08 -14.99
N VAL A 22 -3.43 3.25 -15.61
CA VAL A 22 -4.60 4.17 -15.68
C VAL A 22 -5.71 3.61 -16.58
N ARG A 23 -5.39 2.76 -17.56
CA ARG A 23 -6.40 2.14 -18.43
C ARG A 23 -7.15 0.98 -17.79
N THR A 24 -6.61 0.32 -16.76
CA THR A 24 -7.33 -0.76 -16.07
C THR A 24 -8.53 -0.29 -15.26
N ASP A 25 -8.55 0.98 -14.82
CA ASP A 25 -9.71 1.55 -14.12
C ASP A 25 -10.89 1.85 -15.08
N ALA A 26 -10.63 1.99 -16.39
CA ALA A 26 -11.67 2.20 -17.39
C ALA A 26 -12.48 0.93 -17.72
N VAL A 27 -11.93 -0.26 -17.44
CA VAL A 27 -12.57 -1.56 -17.74
C VAL A 27 -13.55 -1.99 -16.62
N ALA A 28 -13.62 -1.26 -15.50
CA ALA A 28 -14.61 -1.50 -14.45
C ALA A 28 -16.03 -0.97 -14.76
N GLN A 29 -16.24 -0.34 -15.92
CA GLN A 29 -17.60 -0.15 -16.45
C GLN A 29 -18.04 -1.47 -17.10
N GLY A 30 -18.82 -2.26 -16.36
CA GLY A 30 -19.43 -3.48 -16.87
C GLY A 30 -20.23 -3.24 -18.16
N PRO A 31 -20.46 -4.29 -18.97
CA PRO A 31 -21.22 -4.18 -20.21
C PRO A 31 -22.55 -3.47 -19.95
N PRO A 32 -23.01 -2.59 -20.87
CA PRO A 32 -24.29 -1.92 -20.73
C PRO A 32 -25.37 -3.00 -20.56
N ALA A 33 -26.20 -2.82 -19.52
CA ALA A 33 -27.30 -3.74 -19.23
C ALA A 33 -28.14 -3.97 -20.50
N PRO A 34 -28.46 -5.23 -20.87
CA PRO A 34 -29.32 -5.52 -21.99
C PRO A 34 -30.74 -5.05 -21.64
N GLY A 35 -31.12 -3.88 -22.16
CA GLY A 35 -32.41 -3.26 -21.85
C GLY A 35 -32.46 -1.74 -21.97
N ALA A 36 -31.37 -1.05 -22.28
CA ALA A 36 -31.44 0.36 -22.66
C ALA A 36 -32.26 0.49 -23.96
N PRO A 37 -33.41 1.21 -23.96
CA PRO A 37 -34.23 1.37 -25.15
C PRO A 37 -33.44 2.13 -26.22
N ALA A 38 -33.42 1.56 -27.42
CA ALA A 38 -32.78 2.16 -28.59
C ALA A 38 -33.39 3.53 -28.92
N PRO A 39 -32.63 4.47 -29.53
CA PRO A 39 -33.19 5.72 -30.04
C PRO A 39 -34.20 5.38 -31.12
N GLN A 40 -35.48 5.61 -30.84
CA GLN A 40 -36.56 5.31 -31.75
C GLN A 40 -36.49 6.27 -32.95
N ALA A 41 -36.14 5.72 -34.10
CA ALA A 41 -36.12 6.44 -35.37
C ALA A 41 -37.55 6.88 -35.73
N ALA A 42 -37.70 8.16 -36.03
CA ALA A 42 -38.94 8.75 -36.51
C ALA A 42 -39.27 8.22 -37.92
N ALA A 43 -40.50 7.73 -38.10
CA ALA A 43 -41.13 7.48 -39.39
C ALA A 43 -42.65 7.72 -39.27
N PRO A 44 -43.35 8.01 -40.39
CA PRO A 44 -44.39 9.03 -40.42
C PRO A 44 -45.82 8.52 -40.18
N ASP A 45 -46.59 9.48 -39.66
CA ASP A 45 -48.02 9.76 -39.79
C ASP A 45 -48.91 8.75 -40.56
N ALA A 46 -49.88 8.16 -39.84
CA ALA A 46 -51.11 7.60 -40.39
C ALA A 46 -52.18 7.43 -39.28
N GLY A 47 -53.00 8.47 -39.11
CA GLY A 47 -54.47 8.37 -39.04
C GLY A 47 -55.19 7.70 -37.85
N VAL A 48 -56.15 8.48 -37.32
CA VAL A 48 -57.45 8.14 -36.67
C VAL A 48 -57.41 7.83 -35.14
N PRO A 49 -58.50 8.07 -34.36
CA PRO A 49 -58.83 9.35 -33.73
C PRO A 49 -59.04 9.27 -32.19
N GLU A 50 -59.03 10.46 -31.59
CA GLU A 50 -59.75 10.91 -30.38
C GLU A 50 -60.11 9.91 -29.26
N GLY A 51 -59.49 10.11 -28.10
CA GLY A 51 -59.96 9.49 -26.85
C GLY A 51 -59.06 9.74 -25.64
N VAL A 52 -59.03 10.99 -25.15
CA VAL A 52 -58.57 11.40 -23.81
C VAL A 52 -57.07 11.22 -23.51
N SER A 53 -56.29 12.27 -23.76
CA SER A 53 -54.96 12.48 -23.18
C SER A 53 -55.02 13.60 -22.11
N PRO A 54 -54.31 13.48 -20.97
CA PRO A 54 -54.10 14.60 -20.05
C PRO A 54 -53.24 15.69 -20.72
N PRO A 55 -53.34 16.97 -20.27
CA PRO A 55 -52.72 18.09 -20.98
C PRO A 55 -51.19 17.93 -20.97
N SER A 56 -50.66 17.62 -22.14
CA SER A 56 -49.25 17.75 -22.47
C SER A 56 -48.95 19.24 -22.63
N VAL A 57 -48.33 19.84 -21.62
CA VAL A 57 -47.85 21.22 -21.64
C VAL A 57 -46.70 21.31 -22.65
N THR A 58 -47.07 21.60 -23.89
CA THR A 58 -46.15 21.86 -24.99
C THR A 58 -45.92 23.37 -25.06
N GLY A 59 -44.70 23.79 -24.74
CA GLY A 59 -44.10 25.07 -25.16
C GLY A 59 -44.76 26.34 -24.64
N THR A 60 -44.15 26.95 -23.63
CA THR A 60 -44.06 28.41 -23.57
C THR A 60 -42.72 28.78 -22.96
N SER A 61 -41.85 29.36 -23.79
CA SER A 61 -40.79 30.25 -23.37
C SER A 61 -41.44 31.38 -22.57
N SER A 62 -41.42 31.23 -21.25
CA SER A 62 -41.95 32.20 -20.32
C SER A 62 -41.02 33.41 -20.31
N ASP A 63 -41.45 34.46 -20.99
CA ASP A 63 -40.99 35.84 -20.82
C ASP A 63 -41.48 36.35 -19.45
N VAL A 64 -41.01 35.70 -18.38
CA VAL A 64 -41.29 36.07 -16.99
C VAL A 64 -40.31 37.18 -16.62
N PRO A 65 -40.76 38.32 -16.09
CA PRO A 65 -39.88 39.39 -15.64
C PRO A 65 -38.88 38.80 -14.65
N ARG A 66 -37.61 38.66 -15.05
CA ARG A 66 -36.54 38.28 -14.13
C ARG A 66 -36.45 39.37 -13.08
N LEU A 67 -36.91 39.07 -11.87
CA LEU A 67 -36.54 39.86 -10.71
C LEU A 67 -35.01 39.93 -10.67
N PRO A 68 -34.39 41.09 -10.41
CA PRO A 68 -32.95 41.30 -10.53
C PRO A 68 -32.08 40.45 -9.58
N ASN A 69 -32.69 39.55 -8.81
CA ASN A 69 -32.02 38.68 -7.84
C ASN A 69 -32.54 37.23 -7.84
N THR A 70 -33.22 36.78 -8.90
CA THR A 70 -33.68 35.39 -9.02
C THR A 70 -32.71 34.61 -9.92
N TYR A 71 -31.85 33.81 -9.29
CA TYR A 71 -31.05 32.83 -10.02
C TYR A 71 -31.98 31.83 -10.73
N PRO A 72 -31.62 31.36 -11.93
CA PRO A 72 -32.37 30.30 -12.60
C PRO A 72 -32.51 29.11 -11.64
N PRO A 73 -33.70 28.48 -11.55
CA PRO A 73 -33.87 27.30 -10.70
C PRO A 73 -32.87 26.25 -11.15
N ASP A 74 -31.97 25.85 -10.25
CA ASP A 74 -30.97 24.84 -10.55
C ASP A 74 -31.70 23.58 -11.04
N PRO A 75 -31.37 23.06 -12.24
CA PRO A 75 -32.07 21.92 -12.82
C PRO A 75 -31.81 20.62 -12.05
N LEU A 76 -30.84 20.63 -11.12
CA LEU A 76 -30.50 19.51 -10.27
C LEU A 76 -30.72 19.92 -8.80
N PRO A 77 -31.51 19.17 -8.02
CA PRO A 77 -31.60 19.42 -6.58
C PRO A 77 -30.19 19.29 -5.99
N PHE A 78 -29.85 20.17 -5.04
CA PHE A 78 -28.59 20.10 -4.31
C PHE A 78 -28.41 18.70 -3.72
N GLN A 79 -27.59 17.87 -4.36
CA GLN A 79 -27.21 16.56 -3.87
C GLN A 79 -25.92 16.70 -3.07
N ARG A 80 -25.98 16.43 -1.76
CA ARG A 80 -24.76 16.21 -0.98
C ARG A 80 -24.18 14.85 -1.35
N GLY A 81 -23.02 14.85 -2.03
CA GLY A 81 -22.25 13.64 -2.30
C GLY A 81 -22.22 13.25 -3.79
N ASN A 82 -21.72 12.04 -4.06
CA ASN A 82 -21.61 11.53 -5.42
C ASN A 82 -23.01 11.16 -5.98
N PRO A 83 -23.48 11.79 -7.08
CA PRO A 83 -24.80 11.49 -7.67
C PRO A 83 -24.92 10.04 -8.14
N THR A 84 -23.81 9.38 -8.49
CA THR A 84 -23.82 7.98 -8.96
C THR A 84 -23.85 6.97 -7.82
N THR A 85 -23.68 7.40 -6.56
CA THR A 85 -23.68 6.49 -5.40
C THR A 85 -24.29 7.17 -4.17
N PRO A 86 -25.62 7.40 -4.18
CA PRO A 86 -26.30 8.02 -3.05
C PRO A 86 -26.05 7.23 -1.76
N GLY A 87 -25.49 7.87 -0.74
CA GLY A 87 -25.26 7.26 0.59
C GLY A 87 -23.84 6.73 0.87
N ALA A 88 -22.90 6.82 -0.08
CA ALA A 88 -21.49 6.53 0.21
C ALA A 88 -20.85 7.72 0.97
N ILE A 89 -20.84 7.65 2.31
CA ILE A 89 -20.31 8.70 3.21
C ILE A 89 -18.77 8.73 3.25
N TRP A 90 -18.09 7.75 2.64
CA TRP A 90 -16.65 7.57 2.78
C TRP A 90 -15.87 8.20 1.62
N TYR A 91 -15.48 9.47 1.79
CA TYR A 91 -14.59 10.18 0.84
C TYR A 91 -13.17 9.57 0.78
N VAL A 92 -12.78 8.82 1.80
CA VAL A 92 -11.46 8.20 1.92
C VAL A 92 -11.63 6.70 2.10
N SER A 93 -10.88 5.94 1.31
CA SER A 93 -10.78 4.50 1.51
C SER A 93 -9.98 4.23 2.80
N LEU A 94 -10.66 3.73 3.84
CA LEU A 94 -10.05 3.42 5.14
C LEU A 94 -8.84 2.48 5.00
N TRP A 95 -8.95 1.47 4.13
CA TRP A 95 -7.85 0.54 3.86
C TRP A 95 -6.60 1.24 3.29
N LYS A 96 -6.78 2.11 2.29
CA LYS A 96 -5.68 2.90 1.71
C LYS A 96 -5.05 3.81 2.77
N MET A 97 -5.87 4.45 3.60
CA MET A 97 -5.41 5.30 4.69
C MET A 97 -4.58 4.51 5.73
N LEU A 98 -5.05 3.31 6.12
CA LEU A 98 -4.30 2.44 7.03
C LEU A 98 -2.94 2.03 6.45
N LEU A 99 -2.85 1.74 5.15
CA LEU A 99 -1.58 1.44 4.50
C LEU A 99 -0.61 2.63 4.52
N VAL A 100 -1.09 3.84 4.26
CA VAL A 100 -0.27 5.06 4.31
C VAL A 100 0.24 5.33 5.72
N ILE A 101 -0.65 5.25 6.71
CA ILE A 101 -0.27 5.40 8.13
C ILE A 101 0.74 4.31 8.50
N GLY A 102 0.51 3.06 8.10
CA GLY A 102 1.43 1.95 8.34
C GLY A 102 2.81 2.17 7.72
N ALA A 103 2.88 2.64 6.48
CA ALA A 103 4.14 2.96 5.81
C ALA A 103 4.87 4.13 6.50
N PHE A 104 4.14 5.18 6.90
CA PHE A 104 4.70 6.31 7.64
C PHE A 104 5.25 5.89 9.01
N LEU A 105 4.49 5.12 9.79
CA LEU A 105 4.95 4.59 11.07
C LEU A 105 6.11 3.61 10.90
N GLY A 106 6.07 2.79 9.83
CA GLY A 106 7.16 1.90 9.44
C GLY A 106 8.45 2.66 9.14
N TRP A 107 8.36 3.79 8.44
CA TRP A 107 9.49 4.69 8.20
C TRP A 107 10.07 5.27 9.50
N VAL A 108 9.23 5.83 10.37
CA VAL A 108 9.66 6.39 11.66
C VAL A 108 10.31 5.31 12.53
N SER A 109 9.73 4.11 12.55
CA SER A 109 10.27 2.95 13.25
C SER A 109 11.63 2.53 12.67
N LEU A 110 11.77 2.48 11.34
CA LEU A 110 13.02 2.18 10.66
C LEU A 110 14.10 3.22 10.99
N ALA A 111 13.78 4.51 10.93
CA ALA A 111 14.71 5.60 11.26
C ALA A 111 15.17 5.53 12.72
N LYS A 112 14.26 5.24 13.66
CA LYS A 112 14.58 5.02 15.07
C LYS A 112 15.52 3.81 15.26
N TRP A 113 15.21 2.70 14.59
CA TRP A 113 16.03 1.49 14.65
C TRP A 113 17.45 1.73 14.11
N VAL A 114 17.56 2.29 12.90
CA VAL A 114 18.86 2.64 12.28
C VAL A 114 19.65 3.58 13.19
N SER A 115 19.01 4.61 13.76
CA SER A 115 19.69 5.56 14.66
C SER A 115 20.25 4.91 15.92
N ASN A 116 19.50 4.01 16.55
CA ASN A 116 19.96 3.31 17.75
C ASN A 116 21.05 2.29 17.42
N ASP A 117 20.85 1.50 16.37
CA ASP A 117 21.76 0.44 15.96
C ASP A 117 23.09 1.00 15.43
N ALA A 118 23.06 2.06 14.62
CA ALA A 118 24.25 2.71 14.07
C ALA A 118 25.12 3.35 15.17
N ARG A 119 24.49 3.89 16.22
CA ARG A 119 25.20 4.40 17.41
C ARG A 119 25.83 3.28 18.22
N GLY A 120 25.13 2.15 18.41
CA GLY A 120 25.65 0.98 19.11
C GLY A 120 26.85 0.34 18.40
N LEU A 121 26.80 0.25 17.07
CA LEU A 121 27.85 -0.34 16.24
C LEU A 121 28.92 0.67 15.78
N LYS A 122 28.74 1.96 16.10
CA LYS A 122 29.61 3.08 15.65
C LYS A 122 29.77 3.17 14.13
N VAL A 123 28.72 2.79 13.39
CA VAL A 123 28.69 2.80 11.92
C VAL A 123 28.08 4.11 11.45
N ARG A 124 28.93 5.14 11.24
CA ARG A 124 28.60 6.45 10.63
C ARG A 124 27.16 6.95 10.93
N PRO A 125 26.77 7.13 12.20
CA PRO A 125 25.37 7.31 12.59
C PRO A 125 24.73 8.55 11.95
N SER A 126 25.48 9.65 11.83
CA SER A 126 24.97 10.88 11.20
C SER A 126 24.61 10.66 9.73
N PHE A 127 25.46 9.95 8.98
CA PHE A 127 25.22 9.67 7.56
C PHE A 127 23.97 8.82 7.36
N TRP A 128 23.87 7.70 8.09
CA TRP A 128 22.75 6.76 7.94
C TRP A 128 21.42 7.34 8.40
N ASN A 129 21.42 8.13 9.49
CA ASN A 129 20.23 8.84 9.92
C ASN A 129 19.75 9.82 8.87
N THR A 130 20.63 10.71 8.38
CA THR A 130 20.26 11.69 7.36
C THR A 130 19.76 11.02 6.08
N LEU A 131 20.43 9.94 5.63
CA LEU A 131 20.02 9.23 4.42
C LEU A 131 18.63 8.59 4.56
N VAL A 132 18.34 7.89 5.66
CA VAL A 132 17.03 7.25 5.88
C VAL A 132 15.91 8.29 6.04
N TYR A 133 16.17 9.41 6.72
CA TYR A 133 15.20 10.51 6.81
C TYR A 133 14.96 11.15 5.44
N LEU A 134 16.01 11.47 4.69
CA LEU A 134 15.86 12.14 3.41
C LEU A 134 15.17 11.24 2.38
N CYS A 135 15.54 9.97 2.29
CA CYS A 135 14.89 9.02 1.40
C CYS A 135 13.41 8.81 1.76
N GLY A 136 13.07 8.72 3.05
CA GLY A 136 11.67 8.60 3.46
C GLY A 136 10.85 9.88 3.22
N LEU A 137 11.46 11.07 3.35
CA LEU A 137 10.81 12.33 2.97
C LEU A 137 10.55 12.38 1.46
N VAL A 138 11.54 12.03 0.64
CA VAL A 138 11.39 11.96 -0.82
C VAL A 138 10.32 10.92 -1.21
N ALA A 139 10.32 9.75 -0.57
CA ALA A 139 9.31 8.71 -0.76
C ALA A 139 7.90 9.22 -0.45
N LEU A 140 7.71 9.97 0.65
CA LEU A 140 6.43 10.58 1.01
C LEU A 140 5.99 11.64 0.00
N LEU A 141 6.91 12.49 -0.45
CA LEU A 141 6.60 13.50 -1.48
C LEU A 141 6.22 12.84 -2.82
N LEU A 142 6.93 11.80 -3.24
CA LEU A 142 6.58 11.03 -4.43
C LEU A 142 5.20 10.35 -4.28
N PHE A 143 4.89 9.79 -3.12
CA PHE A 143 3.58 9.22 -2.84
C PHE A 143 2.45 10.25 -3.00
N LEU A 144 2.63 11.46 -2.45
CA LEU A 144 1.60 12.52 -2.48
C LEU A 144 1.45 13.19 -3.85
N THR A 145 2.50 13.20 -4.66
CA THR A 145 2.49 13.83 -6.00
C THR A 145 2.05 12.88 -7.11
N LEU A 146 2.15 11.57 -6.89
CA LEU A 146 1.66 10.58 -7.82
C LEU A 146 0.13 10.45 -7.71
N PRO A 147 -0.62 10.63 -8.81
CA PRO A 147 -2.08 10.59 -8.75
C PRO A 147 -2.64 9.16 -8.66
N SER A 148 -1.82 8.13 -8.91
CA SER A 148 -2.18 6.73 -8.67
C SER A 148 -1.69 6.29 -7.31
N PHE A 149 -2.62 5.89 -6.44
CA PHE A 149 -2.30 5.36 -5.11
C PHE A 149 -1.32 4.18 -5.17
N GLY A 150 -1.54 3.23 -6.08
CA GLY A 150 -0.69 2.05 -6.21
C GLY A 150 0.74 2.43 -6.58
N ALA A 151 0.91 3.23 -7.63
CA ALA A 151 2.24 3.69 -8.06
C ALA A 151 2.96 4.49 -6.97
N GLY A 152 2.25 5.43 -6.33
CA GLY A 152 2.79 6.20 -5.21
C GLY A 152 3.23 5.30 -4.07
N PHE A 153 2.38 4.35 -3.67
CA PHE A 153 2.65 3.46 -2.54
C PHE A 153 3.84 2.55 -2.81
N PHE A 154 3.93 1.94 -3.99
CA PHE A 154 5.09 1.13 -4.37
C PHE A 154 6.38 1.95 -4.39
N MET A 155 6.35 3.17 -4.94
CA MET A 155 7.51 4.07 -4.92
C MET A 155 7.93 4.41 -3.49
N ALA A 156 6.97 4.63 -2.59
CA ALA A 156 7.28 4.88 -1.18
C ALA A 156 7.96 3.67 -0.53
N ILE A 157 7.42 2.46 -0.73
CA ILE A 157 8.01 1.22 -0.20
C ILE A 157 9.43 1.01 -0.74
N ILE A 158 9.68 1.23 -2.03
CA ILE A 158 11.03 1.13 -2.60
C ILE A 158 11.96 2.17 -2.00
N GLY A 159 11.51 3.43 -1.87
CA GLY A 159 12.28 4.52 -1.26
C GLY A 159 12.64 4.27 0.21
N LEU A 160 11.84 3.46 0.91
CA LEU A 160 12.12 3.00 2.27
C LEU A 160 13.04 1.78 2.31
N ALA A 161 12.78 0.81 1.43
CA ALA A 161 13.51 -0.45 1.37
C ALA A 161 14.95 -0.25 0.87
N ALA A 162 15.20 0.68 -0.06
CA ALA A 162 16.53 0.93 -0.61
C ALA A 162 17.56 1.38 0.44
N PRO A 163 17.36 2.48 1.19
CA PRO A 163 18.30 2.87 2.25
C PRO A 163 18.32 1.87 3.41
N GLY A 164 17.18 1.24 3.73
CA GLY A 164 17.12 0.19 4.76
C GLY A 164 17.95 -1.04 4.40
N GLY A 165 17.85 -1.53 3.16
CA GLY A 165 18.63 -2.64 2.65
C GLY A 165 20.12 -2.32 2.54
N ALA A 166 20.46 -1.12 2.07
CA ALA A 166 21.85 -0.64 2.03
C ALA A 166 22.46 -0.59 3.43
N TYR A 167 21.72 -0.08 4.43
CA TYR A 167 22.16 -0.06 5.82
C TYR A 167 22.35 -1.48 6.38
N ILE A 168 21.40 -2.38 6.14
CA ILE A 168 21.50 -3.78 6.61
C ILE A 168 22.76 -4.46 6.05
N ASN A 169 23.12 -4.18 4.80
CA ASN A 169 24.36 -4.69 4.22
C ASN A 169 25.60 -4.18 4.96
N GLU A 170 25.73 -2.86 5.19
CA GLU A 170 26.87 -2.28 5.94
C GLU A 170 26.92 -2.80 7.37
N ARG A 171 25.76 -2.87 8.04
CA ARG A 171 25.61 -3.44 9.39
C ARG A 171 26.08 -4.88 9.47
N ASN A 172 25.69 -5.72 8.51
CA ASN A 172 26.04 -7.14 8.52
C ASN A 172 27.54 -7.39 8.36
N GLN A 173 28.30 -6.43 7.82
CA GLN A 173 29.76 -6.52 7.73
C GLN A 173 30.43 -6.19 9.08
N ALA A 174 29.80 -5.36 9.91
CA ALA A 174 30.33 -4.95 11.21
C ALA A 174 29.98 -5.90 12.36
N VAL A 175 29.07 -6.86 12.15
CA VAL A 175 28.52 -7.73 13.20
C VAL A 175 28.96 -9.19 12.98
N PRO A 176 29.29 -9.94 14.05
CA PRO A 176 29.58 -11.38 13.93
C PRO A 176 28.41 -12.16 13.33
N GLU A 177 28.67 -13.36 12.83
CA GLU A 177 27.69 -14.19 12.10
C GLU A 177 26.36 -14.38 12.85
N SER A 178 26.40 -14.46 14.17
CA SER A 178 25.22 -14.63 15.03
C SER A 178 24.28 -13.42 15.03
N GLY A 179 24.78 -12.21 14.73
CA GLY A 179 24.01 -10.96 14.76
C GLY A 179 23.64 -10.41 13.38
N LYS A 180 23.99 -11.11 12.29
CA LYS A 180 23.60 -10.73 10.93
C LYS A 180 22.10 -10.92 10.71
N VAL A 181 21.50 -9.97 10.01
CA VAL A 181 20.05 -9.92 9.72
C VAL A 181 19.84 -10.11 8.22
N LEU A 182 18.66 -10.61 7.80
CA LEU A 182 18.34 -10.94 6.40
C LEU A 182 19.27 -11.97 5.73
N THR A 183 20.05 -12.75 6.49
CA THR A 183 20.77 -13.90 5.93
C THR A 183 19.82 -15.07 5.68
N PRO A 184 20.10 -15.99 4.73
CA PRO A 184 19.24 -17.15 4.49
C PRO A 184 19.00 -17.99 5.76
N ARG A 185 20.04 -18.13 6.60
CA ARG A 185 19.95 -18.78 7.91
C ARG A 185 19.03 -18.04 8.88
N HIS A 186 19.14 -16.72 8.96
CA HIS A 186 18.28 -15.89 9.80
C HIS A 186 16.82 -15.97 9.34
N ILE A 187 16.57 -15.84 8.03
CA ILE A 187 15.23 -15.93 7.44
C ILE A 187 14.63 -17.30 7.72
N LYS A 188 15.37 -18.40 7.51
CA LYS A 188 14.87 -19.76 7.82
C LYS A 188 14.45 -19.87 9.29
N ARG A 189 15.30 -19.43 10.23
CA ARG A 189 15.03 -19.47 11.67
C ARG A 189 13.81 -18.62 12.07
N VAL A 190 13.71 -17.41 11.53
CA VAL A 190 12.60 -16.49 11.79
C VAL A 190 11.30 -17.06 11.20
N THR A 191 11.31 -17.47 9.94
CA THR A 191 10.16 -18.10 9.28
C THR A 191 9.69 -19.32 10.05
N GLN A 192 10.59 -20.25 10.43
CA GLN A 192 10.23 -21.40 11.26
C GLN A 192 9.60 -20.99 12.59
N ARG A 193 10.17 -19.99 13.29
CA ARG A 193 9.62 -19.47 14.55
C ARG A 193 8.22 -18.88 14.36
N TYR A 194 7.99 -18.12 13.30
CA TYR A 194 6.67 -17.54 13.02
C TYR A 194 5.66 -18.62 12.61
N LEU A 195 6.02 -19.54 11.71
CA LEU A 195 5.12 -20.62 11.28
C LEU A 195 4.76 -21.56 12.45
N ALA A 196 5.71 -21.83 13.35
CA ALA A 196 5.44 -22.58 14.57
C ALA A 196 4.42 -21.88 15.48
N ARG A 197 4.41 -20.53 15.54
CA ARG A 197 3.38 -19.77 16.29
C ARG A 197 1.99 -19.89 15.66
N PHE A 198 1.91 -20.11 14.35
CA PHE A 198 0.66 -20.36 13.63
C PHE A 198 0.28 -21.86 13.59
N GLY A 199 0.95 -22.71 14.39
CA GLY A 199 0.63 -24.14 14.49
C GLY A 199 1.20 -25.01 13.37
N ILE A 200 1.96 -24.43 12.42
CA ILE A 200 2.52 -25.16 11.29
C ILE A 200 3.99 -25.49 11.58
N ARG A 201 4.23 -26.71 12.08
CA ARG A 201 5.59 -27.22 12.34
C ARG A 201 6.16 -27.88 11.08
N PHE A 202 6.81 -27.11 10.22
CA PHE A 202 7.59 -27.67 9.12
C PHE A 202 8.94 -28.22 9.63
N GLY A 203 9.06 -29.54 9.67
CA GLY A 203 10.31 -30.28 9.55
C GLY A 203 11.34 -30.07 10.67
N GLY A 204 11.24 -30.89 11.71
CA GLY A 204 12.39 -31.26 12.53
C GLY A 204 13.31 -32.19 11.73
N GLY A 205 14.17 -31.60 10.90
CA GLY A 205 15.23 -32.33 10.19
C GLY A 205 16.58 -32.07 10.86
N GLU A 206 17.06 -33.08 11.61
CA GLU A 206 18.45 -33.52 11.87
C GLU A 206 19.61 -32.53 12.12
N GLY A 207 19.38 -31.24 12.31
CA GLY A 207 20.48 -30.26 12.49
C GLY A 207 20.43 -29.38 13.74
N ASP A 208 19.43 -29.52 14.60
CA ASP A 208 19.23 -28.64 15.77
C ASP A 208 19.65 -29.30 17.10
N GLU A 209 20.22 -30.51 17.05
CA GLU A 209 20.79 -31.19 18.24
C GLU A 209 22.13 -30.59 18.68
N ASP A 210 22.81 -29.80 17.84
CA ASP A 210 24.10 -29.16 18.17
C ASP A 210 23.98 -27.90 19.04
N VAL A 211 22.77 -27.42 19.33
CA VAL A 211 22.54 -26.24 20.21
C VAL A 211 22.04 -26.63 21.60
N ILE A 212 21.71 -27.90 21.81
CA ILE A 212 21.52 -28.44 23.16
C ILE A 212 22.92 -28.80 23.66
N GLY A 213 23.55 -27.84 24.35
CA GLY A 213 24.84 -28.08 24.99
C GLY A 213 24.83 -29.35 25.85
N PRO A 214 26.00 -29.96 26.11
CA PRO A 214 26.11 -31.25 26.82
C PRO A 214 25.25 -31.25 28.07
N ASN A 215 24.53 -32.34 28.34
CA ASN A 215 23.67 -32.49 29.51
C ASN A 215 24.46 -32.11 30.78
N ILE A 216 24.20 -30.92 31.32
CA ILE A 216 24.91 -30.40 32.48
C ILE A 216 24.29 -31.07 33.70
N THR A 217 24.78 -32.25 34.05
CA THR A 217 24.44 -32.90 35.32
C THR A 217 25.13 -32.13 36.43
N PHE A 218 24.36 -31.40 37.24
CA PHE A 218 24.90 -30.70 38.39
C PHE A 218 25.32 -31.71 39.46
N ILE A 219 26.60 -32.06 39.48
CA ILE A 219 27.20 -32.83 40.58
C ILE A 219 27.41 -31.86 41.75
N GLY A 220 26.42 -31.77 42.61
CA GLY A 220 26.55 -31.12 43.92
C GLY A 220 27.43 -31.97 44.83
N LYS A 221 28.66 -31.52 45.13
CA LYS A 221 29.46 -32.15 46.19
C LYS A 221 28.88 -31.74 47.54
N THR A 222 28.10 -32.62 48.17
CA THR A 222 27.76 -32.46 49.59
C THR A 222 29.02 -32.71 50.44
N ARG A 223 29.12 -32.01 51.57
CA ARG A 223 30.26 -32.03 52.50
C ARG A 223 30.61 -33.44 53.03
N THR A 224 29.73 -34.41 52.82
CA THR A 224 29.84 -35.81 53.26
C THR A 224 30.41 -36.75 52.17
N GLY A 225 30.77 -36.24 50.99
CA GLY A 225 31.48 -37.02 49.96
C GLY A 225 30.63 -38.07 49.22
N LYS A 226 29.31 -38.06 49.40
CA LYS A 226 28.39 -38.95 48.67
C LYS A 226 27.80 -38.20 47.47
N VAL A 227 27.99 -38.77 46.29
CA VAL A 227 27.47 -38.25 45.02
C VAL A 227 26.08 -38.84 44.82
N ASP A 228 25.04 -38.03 45.04
CA ASP A 228 23.67 -38.42 44.70
C ASP A 228 23.33 -37.80 43.34
N SER A 229 23.16 -38.64 42.33
CA SER A 229 22.69 -38.26 40.99
C SER A 229 21.18 -38.50 40.90
N SER A 230 20.38 -37.43 40.87
CA SER A 230 18.97 -37.53 40.52
C SER A 230 18.83 -37.42 38.99
N THR A 231 18.54 -38.55 38.35
CA THR A 231 18.02 -38.66 36.97
C THR A 231 16.71 -37.93 36.79
#